data_AF-A0A1B7MFP7-F1
#
_entry.id   AF-A0A1B7MFP7-F1
#
_cell.length_a   1.000
_cell.length_b   1.000
_cell.length_c   1.000
_cell.angle_alpha   90.00
_cell.angle_beta   90.00
_cell.angle_gamma   90.00
#
_symmetry.space_group_name_H-M   'P 1'
#
loop_
_entity.id
_entity.type
_entity.pdbx_description
1 polymer ?
#
loop_
_entity_poly.entity_id
_entity_poly.type
_entity_poly.pdbx_seq_one_letter_code
_entity_poly.pdbx_strand_id
1 'polypeptide(L)'
;VPSERIFSSSQERCTQRRNNISPAILEALQILKFIYKQDCLNFMEDIVADERDYMISGPVTPRAVDELMAAGKFSESDELLANARE
;
A
#
# COMPACT_ATOMS: atom_id res chain seq x y z
N VAL A 1 15.35 26.66 -10.87
CA VAL A 1 14.37 25.83 -11.62
C VAL A 1 13.90 24.67 -10.73
N PRO A 2 12.62 24.23 -10.75
CA PRO A 2 12.14 23.13 -9.88
C PRO A 2 12.97 21.85 -9.98
N SER A 3 13.49 21.56 -11.18
CA SER A 3 14.37 20.44 -11.49
C SER A 3 15.66 20.46 -10.65
N GLU A 4 16.30 21.63 -10.51
CA GLU A 4 17.58 21.77 -9.78
C GLU A 4 17.45 21.35 -8.31
N ARG A 5 16.33 21.69 -7.65
CA ARG A 5 16.09 21.31 -6.25
C ARG A 5 15.99 19.79 -6.07
N ILE A 6 15.41 19.10 -7.05
CA ILE A 6 15.30 17.63 -7.04
C ILE A 6 16.70 17.01 -7.19
N PHE A 7 17.53 17.55 -8.09
CA PHE A 7 18.88 17.06 -8.38
C PHE A 7 19.93 17.40 -7.29
N SER A 8 19.75 18.47 -6.51
CA SER A 8 20.64 18.77 -5.38
C SER A 8 20.59 17.68 -4.30
N SER A 9 19.43 17.03 -4.08
CA SER A 9 19.30 15.96 -3.08
C SER A 9 20.05 14.66 -3.43
N SER A 10 20.33 14.45 -4.72
CA SER A 10 21.13 13.32 -5.22
C SER A 10 22.62 13.62 -5.31
N GLN A 11 23.03 14.89 -5.30
CA GLN A 11 24.42 15.31 -5.47
C GLN A 11 25.36 14.71 -4.40
N GLU A 12 24.88 14.62 -3.16
CA GLU A 12 25.64 14.06 -2.04
C GLU A 12 25.76 12.53 -2.10
N ARG A 13 24.75 11.84 -2.66
CA ARG A 13 24.78 10.38 -2.87
C ARG A 13 25.53 9.98 -4.14
N CYS A 14 25.66 10.90 -5.10
CA CYS A 14 26.20 10.66 -6.43
C CYS A 14 27.71 10.82 -6.53
N THR A 15 28.33 11.69 -5.71
CA THR A 15 29.77 12.02 -5.85
C THR A 15 30.66 11.35 -4.80
N GLN A 16 30.13 10.97 -3.62
CA GLN A 16 30.97 10.49 -2.51
C GLN A 16 31.09 8.96 -2.36
N ARG A 17 30.26 8.13 -2.99
CA ARG A 17 30.33 6.66 -2.84
C ARG A 17 30.05 5.87 -4.13
N ARG A 18 31.12 5.40 -4.78
CA ARG A 18 31.36 4.07 -5.42
C ARG A 18 30.33 3.40 -6.33
N ASN A 19 29.18 4.00 -6.63
CA ASN A 19 28.28 3.45 -7.63
C ASN A 19 28.57 4.15 -8.95
N ASN A 20 29.29 3.48 -9.87
CA ASN A 20 29.57 3.91 -11.25
C ASN A 20 28.28 3.97 -12.09
N ILE A 21 27.25 4.64 -11.59
CA ILE A 21 25.99 4.82 -12.29
C ILE A 21 26.18 6.01 -13.22
N SER A 22 25.87 5.82 -14.50
CA SER A 22 25.99 6.89 -15.48
C SER A 22 25.01 8.02 -15.13
N PRO A 23 25.34 9.28 -15.46
CA PRO A 23 24.45 10.42 -15.23
C PRO A 23 23.05 10.22 -15.85
N ALA A 24 22.98 9.58 -17.01
CA ALA A 24 21.72 9.26 -17.69
C ALA A 24 20.81 8.31 -16.87
N ILE A 25 21.40 7.29 -16.23
CA ILE A 25 20.62 6.36 -15.38
C ILE A 25 20.16 7.07 -14.11
N LEU A 26 20.98 7.96 -13.54
CA LEU A 26 20.57 8.76 -12.38
C LEU A 26 19.42 9.70 -12.70
N GLU A 27 19.43 10.35 -13.86
CA GLU A 27 18.32 11.18 -14.32
C GLU A 27 17.04 10.36 -14.45
N ALA A 28 17.12 9.18 -15.09
CA ALA A 28 15.99 8.27 -15.19
C ALA A 28 15.45 7.84 -13.81
N LEU A 29 16.34 7.50 -12.87
CA LEU A 29 15.97 7.13 -11.51
C LEU A 29 15.35 8.30 -10.72
N GLN A 30 15.86 9.52 -10.93
CA GLN A 30 15.34 10.71 -10.26
C GLN A 30 13.93 11.05 -10.75
N ILE A 31 13.69 10.94 -12.06
CA ILE A 31 12.36 11.08 -12.67
C ILE A 31 11.42 10.00 -12.15
N LEU A 32 11.87 8.75 -12.13
CA LEU A 32 11.08 7.62 -11.63
C LEU A 32 10.69 7.80 -10.16
N LYS A 33 11.65 8.22 -9.32
CA LYS A 33 11.40 8.56 -7.91
C LYS A 33 10.37 9.68 -7.77
N PHE A 34 10.42 10.70 -8.62
CA PHE A 34 9.48 11.80 -8.59
C PHE A 34 8.06 11.35 -8.95
N ILE A 35 7.92 10.53 -10.00
CA ILE A 35 6.64 9.94 -10.42
C ILE A 35 6.04 9.12 -9.28
N TYR A 36 6.78 8.17 -8.72
CA TYR A 36 6.27 7.35 -7.61
C TYR A 36 5.99 8.13 -6.33
N LYS A 37 6.68 9.25 -6.09
CA LYS A 37 6.36 10.15 -4.97
C LYS A 37 5.05 10.90 -5.21
N GLN A 38 4.75 11.26 -6.46
CA GLN A 38 3.52 11.94 -6.83
C GLN A 38 2.32 10.98 -6.83
N ASP A 39 2.55 9.73 -7.20
CA ASP A 39 1.55 8.65 -7.15
C ASP A 39 1.22 8.20 -5.73
N CYS A 40 1.80 8.82 -4.68
CA CYS A 40 1.51 8.61 -3.27
C CYS A 40 1.12 7.16 -2.97
N LEU A 41 2.08 6.23 -3.16
CA LEU A 41 1.87 4.79 -2.93
C LEU A 41 1.06 4.59 -1.64
N ASN A 42 -0.23 4.32 -1.80
CA ASN A 42 -1.14 4.18 -0.68
C ASN A 42 -1.05 2.74 -0.19
N PHE A 43 0.00 2.44 0.56
CA PHE A 43 0.19 1.13 1.19
C PHE A 43 -0.93 0.77 2.18
N MET A 44 -1.79 1.72 2.51
CA MET A 44 -2.93 1.56 3.42
C MET A 44 -4.27 1.50 2.67
N GLU A 45 -4.30 1.57 1.33
CA GLU A 45 -5.55 1.59 0.56
C GLU A 45 -6.43 0.37 0.85
N ASP A 46 -5.79 -0.78 1.02
CA ASP A 46 -6.44 -2.06 1.32
C ASP A 46 -6.49 -2.36 2.83
N ILE A 47 -5.93 -1.47 3.67
CA ILE A 47 -5.87 -1.61 5.14
C ILE A 47 -6.86 -0.64 5.80
N VAL A 48 -7.76 -0.01 5.04
CA VAL A 48 -8.83 0.82 5.60
C VAL A 48 -9.84 -0.09 6.31
N ALA A 49 -9.53 -0.37 7.57
CA ALA A 49 -10.38 -1.00 8.55
C ALA A 49 -11.64 -0.16 8.75
N ASP A 50 -12.80 -0.71 8.36
CA ASP A 50 -14.09 -0.12 8.70
C ASP A 50 -14.44 -0.52 10.14
N GLU A 51 -14.91 0.42 10.96
CA GLU A 51 -15.30 0.14 12.35
C GLU A 51 -16.37 -0.96 12.43
N ARG A 52 -17.19 -1.10 11.38
CA ARG A 52 -18.22 -2.12 11.25
C ARG A 52 -17.66 -3.54 11.14
N ASP A 53 -16.45 -3.70 10.60
CA ASP A 53 -15.80 -5.01 10.46
C ASP A 53 -15.34 -5.58 11.82
N TYR A 54 -15.23 -4.73 12.85
CA TYR A 54 -14.80 -5.11 14.20
C TYR A 54 -15.94 -5.12 15.24
N MET A 55 -17.18 -4.91 14.82
CA MET A 55 -18.31 -4.94 15.74
C MET A 55 -18.59 -6.36 16.21
N ILE A 56 -18.59 -6.56 17.53
CA ILE A 56 -18.90 -7.85 18.17
C ILE A 56 -20.37 -8.24 17.99
N SER A 57 -21.24 -7.25 17.76
CA SER A 57 -22.68 -7.45 17.54
C SER A 57 -23.15 -6.52 16.42
N GLY A 58 -23.78 -7.08 15.38
CA GLY A 58 -24.23 -6.35 14.21
C GLY A 58 -24.37 -7.24 12.97
N PRO A 59 -24.89 -6.70 11.85
CA PRO A 59 -24.98 -7.44 10.61
C PRO A 59 -23.58 -7.77 10.08
N VAL A 60 -23.36 -9.03 9.69
CA VAL A 60 -22.10 -9.50 9.11
C VAL A 60 -21.78 -8.69 7.86
N THR A 61 -20.59 -8.10 7.81
CA THR A 61 -20.14 -7.35 6.64
C THR A 61 -19.77 -8.32 5.52
N PRO A 62 -20.08 -7.99 4.26
CA PRO A 62 -19.76 -8.84 3.11
C PRO A 62 -18.25 -9.05 2.96
N ARG A 63 -17.42 -8.07 3.39
CA ARG A 63 -15.97 -8.17 3.38
C ARG A 63 -15.44 -9.31 4.25
N ALA A 64 -15.98 -9.48 5.46
CA ALA A 64 -15.58 -10.57 6.35
C ALA A 64 -15.89 -11.95 5.74
N VAL A 65 -17.03 -12.07 5.04
CA VAL A 65 -17.39 -13.31 4.32
C VAL A 65 -16.45 -13.54 3.15
N ASP A 66 -16.19 -12.52 2.33
CA ASP A 66 -15.28 -12.62 1.18
C ASP A 66 -13.86 -13.00 1.59
N GLU A 67 -13.35 -12.45 2.70
CA GLU A 67 -12.05 -12.81 3.28
C GLU A 67 -12.00 -14.26 3.76
N LEU A 68 -13.04 -14.74 4.45
CA LEU A 68 -13.11 -16.13 4.91
C LEU A 68 -13.24 -17.12 3.75
N MET A 69 -13.99 -16.75 2.71
CA MET A 69 -14.11 -17.52 1.48
C MET A 69 -12.77 -17.58 0.74
N ALA A 70 -12.03 -16.46 0.65
CA ALA A 70 -10.70 -16.41 0.07
C ALA A 70 -9.67 -17.22 0.89
N ALA A 71 -9.81 -17.25 2.21
CA ALA A 71 -8.98 -18.04 3.13
C ALA A 71 -9.39 -19.53 3.20
N GLY A 72 -10.47 -19.94 2.53
CA GLY A 72 -10.98 -21.31 2.53
C GLY A 72 -11.63 -21.76 3.84
N LYS A 73 -12.02 -20.80 4.70
CA LYS A 73 -12.62 -21.01 6.03
C LYS A 73 -14.15 -21.03 5.95
N PHE A 74 -14.70 -21.98 5.19
CA PHE A 74 -16.14 -22.11 4.96
C PHE A 74 -16.94 -22.37 6.24
N SER A 75 -16.42 -23.18 7.15
CA SER A 75 -17.10 -23.50 8.43
C SER A 75 -17.25 -22.27 9.33
N GLU A 76 -16.22 -21.42 9.40
CA GLU A 76 -16.23 -20.19 10.20
C GLU A 76 -17.19 -19.16 9.56
N SER A 77 -17.30 -19.13 8.23
CA SER A 77 -18.28 -18.31 7.52
C SER A 77 -19.72 -18.77 7.80
N ASP A 78 -19.97 -20.08 7.79
CA ASP A 78 -21.30 -20.64 8.10
C ASP A 78 -21.70 -20.34 9.55
N GLU A 79 -20.75 -20.45 10.48
CA GLU A 79 -20.95 -20.14 11.90
C GLU A 79 -21.24 -18.65 12.13
N LEU A 80 -20.51 -17.75 11.44
CA LEU A 80 -20.78 -16.31 11.48
C LEU A 80 -22.17 -15.96 10.95
N LEU A 81 -22.59 -16.59 9.85
CA LEU A 81 -23.93 -16.37 9.28
C LEU A 81 -25.05 -16.95 10.17
N ALA A 82 -24.78 -18.01 10.92
CA ALA A 82 -25.72 -18.57 11.88
C ALA A 82 -25.90 -17.63 13.09
N ASN A 83 -24.80 -17.13 13.66
CA ASN A 83 -24.81 -16.22 14.81
C ASN A 83 -25.45 -14.86 14.49
N ALA A 84 -25.42 -14.43 13.23
CA ALA A 84 -26.05 -13.18 12.80
C ALA A 84 -27.58 -13.26 12.63
N ARG A 85 -28.17 -14.47 12.71
CA ARG A 85 -29.61 -14.72 12.54
C ARG A 85 -30.36 -14.88 13.86
N GLU A 86 -29.66 -15.03 14.98
CA GLU A 86 -30.21 -15.01 16.34
C GLU A 86 -30.28 -13.58 16.89
#